data_AF-A0A2K1G6A7-F1
#
_entry.id   AF-A0A2K1G6A7-F1
#
_cell.length_a   1.000
_cell.length_b   1.000
_cell.length_c   1.000
_cell.angle_alpha   90.00
_cell.angle_beta   90.00
_cell.angle_gamma   90.00
#
_symmetry.space_group_name_H-M   'P 1'
#
loop_
_entity.id
_entity.type
_entity.pdbx_description
1 polymer ?
#
loop_
_entity_poly.entity_id
_entity_poly.type
_entity_poly.pdbx_seq_one_letter_code
_entity_poly.pdbx_strand_id
1 'polypeptide(L)' 'MNAEISEDLNASLQRLADEHGWSKDVLIEQALQAFVRTEEQFAAAVQDGITAWRAGETVEHSDVIADFERRYGQAR' A
#
# COMPACT_ATOMS: atom_id res chain seq x y z
N MET A 1 4.40 -24.15 -4.39
CA MET A 1 5.12 -23.49 -3.29
C MET A 1 4.09 -23.29 -2.20
N ASN A 2 4.23 -23.95 -1.04
CA ASN A 2 3.26 -23.81 0.06
C ASN A 2 3.83 -22.77 1.02
N ALA A 3 3.19 -21.60 1.08
CA ALA A 3 3.46 -20.64 2.14
C ALA A 3 2.76 -21.13 3.40
N GLU A 4 3.49 -21.24 4.51
CA GLU A 4 2.87 -21.50 5.81
C GLU A 4 2.19 -20.23 6.30
N ILE A 5 0.86 -20.31 6.45
CA ILE A 5 0.04 -19.24 7.01
C ILE A 5 -0.21 -19.60 8.48
N SER A 6 -0.08 -18.63 9.37
CA SER A 6 -0.38 -18.86 10.79
C SER A 6 -1.83 -19.30 10.99
N GLU A 7 -2.07 -20.09 12.02
CA GLU A 7 -3.41 -20.60 12.33
C GLU A 7 -4.42 -19.45 12.54
N ASP A 8 -4.00 -18.40 13.25
CA ASP A 8 -4.81 -17.19 13.50
C ASP A 8 -5.19 -16.46 12.20
N LEU A 9 -4.25 -16.35 11.26
CA LEU A 9 -4.49 -15.71 9.97
C LEU A 9 -5.42 -16.58 9.11
N ASN A 10 -5.23 -17.89 9.09
CA ASN A 10 -6.13 -18.81 8.39
C ASN A 10 -7.55 -18.78 8.98
N ALA A 11 -7.70 -18.71 10.30
CA ALA A 11 -9.00 -18.57 10.96
C ALA A 11 -9.68 -17.23 10.62
N SER A 12 -8.90 -16.15 10.53
CA SER A 12 -9.42 -14.83 10.14
C SER A 12 -9.82 -14.78 8.66
N LEU A 13 -9.02 -15.38 7.78
CA LEU A 13 -9.35 -15.54 6.36
C LEU A 13 -10.62 -16.38 6.16
N GLN A 14 -10.80 -17.45 6.94
CA GLN A 14 -12.02 -18.26 6.88
C GLN A 14 -13.25 -17.44 7.27
N ARG A 15 -13.20 -16.70 8.38
CA ARG A 15 -14.33 -15.84 8.80
C ARG A 15 -14.69 -14.81 7.73
N LEU A 16 -13.69 -14.18 7.13
CA LEU A 16 -13.90 -13.20 6.07
C LEU A 16 -14.46 -13.84 4.80
N ALA A 17 -13.97 -15.04 4.44
CA ALA A 17 -14.47 -15.81 3.31
C ALA A 17 -15.96 -16.15 3.49
N ASP A 18 -16.35 -16.59 4.69
CA ASP A 18 -17.72 -16.93 5.03
C ASP A 18 -18.65 -15.70 5.00
N GLU A 19 -18.17 -14.54 5.49
CA GLU A 19 -18.93 -13.28 5.49
C GLU A 19 -19.20 -12.74 4.08
N HIS A 20 -18.20 -12.81 3.19
CA HIS A 20 -18.30 -12.30 1.83
C HIS A 20 -18.79 -13.33 0.79
N GLY A 21 -18.96 -14.59 1.19
CA GLY A 21 -19.34 -15.68 0.29
C GLY A 21 -18.25 -16.04 -0.73
N TRP A 22 -16.97 -15.86 -0.36
CA TRP A 22 -15.81 -16.11 -1.22
C TRP A 22 -15.01 -17.32 -0.75
N SER A 23 -14.09 -17.80 -1.59
CA SER A 23 -13.10 -18.78 -1.14
C SER A 23 -11.90 -18.08 -0.50
N LYS A 24 -11.20 -18.79 0.39
CA LYS A 24 -9.94 -18.29 0.98
C LYS A 24 -8.87 -18.02 -0.08
N ASP A 25 -8.82 -18.86 -1.12
CA ASP A 25 -7.85 -18.70 -2.21
C ASP A 25 -8.04 -17.36 -2.93
N VAL A 26 -9.30 -16.95 -3.17
CA VAL A 26 -9.61 -15.64 -3.76
C VAL A 26 -9.16 -14.49 -2.86
N LEU A 27 -9.39 -14.60 -1.54
CA LEU A 27 -8.93 -13.58 -0.59
C LEU A 27 -7.41 -13.48 -0.53
N ILE A 28 -6.72 -14.61 -0.52
CA ILE A 28 -5.25 -14.67 -0.51
C ILE A 28 -4.70 -14.05 -1.80
N GLU A 29 -5.26 -14.42 -2.96
CA GLU A 29 -4.85 -13.86 -4.24
C GLU A 29 -5.04 -12.34 -4.28
N GLN A 30 -6.21 -11.85 -3.88
CA GLN A 30 -6.48 -10.40 -3.84
C GLN A 30 -5.53 -9.67 -2.90
N ALA A 31 -5.28 -10.22 -1.71
CA ALA A 31 -4.35 -9.62 -0.74
C ALA A 31 -2.93 -9.54 -1.31
N LEU A 32 -2.45 -10.62 -1.96
CA LEU A 32 -1.13 -10.64 -2.60
C LEU A 32 -1.05 -9.67 -3.77
N GLN A 33 -2.08 -9.60 -4.63
CA GLN A 33 -2.14 -8.64 -5.72
C GLN A 33 -2.12 -7.19 -5.22
N ALA A 34 -2.86 -6.89 -4.15
CA ALA A 34 -2.88 -5.57 -3.53
C ALA A 34 -1.51 -5.21 -2.93
N PHE A 35 -0.87 -6.15 -2.24
CA PHE A 35 0.48 -5.97 -1.71
C PHE A 35 1.49 -5.69 -2.83
N VAL A 36 1.59 -6.57 -3.84
CA VAL A 36 2.52 -6.42 -4.96
C VAL A 36 2.31 -5.08 -5.66
N ARG A 37 1.06 -4.72 -5.97
CA ARG A 37 0.75 -3.44 -6.62
C ARG A 37 1.20 -2.25 -5.78
N THR A 38 1.02 -2.31 -4.47
CA THR A 38 1.42 -1.23 -3.55
C THR A 38 2.94 -1.08 -3.55
N GLU A 39 3.68 -2.18 -3.47
CA GLU A 39 5.14 -2.18 -3.51
C GLU A 39 5.68 -1.67 -4.85
N GLU A 40 5.07 -2.08 -5.97
CA GLU A 40 5.44 -1.59 -7.30
C GLU A 40 5.19 -0.08 -7.46
N GLN A 41 4.04 0.41 -6.97
CA GLN A 41 3.72 1.83 -6.98
C GLN A 41 4.68 2.64 -6.11
N PHE A 42 5.03 2.13 -4.93
CA PHE A 42 6.00 2.77 -4.05
C PHE A 42 7.38 2.84 -4.70
N ALA A 43 7.86 1.72 -5.25
CA ALA A 43 9.15 1.67 -5.93
C ALA A 43 9.21 2.64 -7.13
N ALA A 44 8.15 2.70 -7.93
CA ALA A 44 8.03 3.66 -9.03
C ALA A 44 8.07 5.10 -8.54
N ALA A 45 7.27 5.44 -7.51
CA ALA A 45 7.23 6.80 -6.95
C ALA A 45 8.58 7.24 -6.37
N VAL A 46 9.31 6.33 -5.70
CA VAL A 46 10.67 6.61 -5.23
C VAL A 46 11.62 6.87 -6.40
N GLN A 47 11.55 6.05 -7.43
CA GLN A 47 12.41 6.21 -8.62
C GLN A 47 12.12 7.52 -9.36
N ASP A 48 10.85 7.92 -9.47
CA ASP A 48 10.44 9.20 -10.03
C ASP A 48 10.98 10.37 -9.21
N GLY A 49 10.88 10.29 -7.88
CA GLY A 49 11.44 11.31 -6.98
C GLY A 49 12.96 11.45 -7.08
N ILE A 50 13.70 10.35 -7.21
CA ILE A 50 15.15 10.37 -7.43
C ILE A 50 15.49 11.04 -8.77
N THR A 51 14.73 10.75 -9.82
CA THR A 51 14.92 11.35 -11.15
C THR A 51 14.66 12.85 -11.11
N ALA A 52 13.54 13.28 -10.53
CA ALA A 52 13.19 14.70 -10.38
C ALA A 52 14.25 15.47 -9.57
N TRP A 53 14.72 14.88 -8.46
CA TRP A 53 15.79 15.48 -7.66
C TRP A 53 17.08 15.67 -8.46
N ARG A 54 17.49 14.68 -9.26
CA ARG A 54 18.66 14.79 -10.14
C ARG A 54 18.49 15.84 -11.25
N ALA A 55 17.26 16.09 -11.69
CA ALA A 55 16.91 17.14 -12.65
C ALA A 55 16.80 18.53 -12.00
N GLY A 56 16.88 18.63 -10.66
CA GLY A 56 16.66 19.88 -9.92
C GLY A 56 15.18 20.26 -9.77
N GLU A 57 14.27 19.35 -10.08
CA GLU A 57 12.82 19.51 -9.94
C GLU A 57 12.40 19.24 -8.48
N THR A 58 12.81 20.13 -7.59
CA THR A 58 12.48 20.06 -6.16
C THR A 58 11.39 21.05 -5.79
N VAL A 59 10.61 20.72 -4.77
CA VAL A 59 9.59 21.60 -4.17
C VAL A 59 10.09 22.07 -2.82
N GLU A 60 9.83 23.34 -2.49
CA GLU A 60 10.15 23.89 -1.17
C GLU A 60 9.36 23.19 -0.07
N HIS A 61 10.01 22.95 1.07
CA HIS A 61 9.41 22.20 2.17
C HIS A 61 8.14 22.88 2.71
N SER A 62 8.09 24.21 2.70
CA SER A 62 6.90 24.98 3.12
C SER A 62 5.68 24.66 2.27
N ASP A 63 5.87 24.44 0.97
CA ASP A 63 4.78 24.16 0.03
C ASP A 63 4.25 22.73 0.24
N VAL A 64 5.15 21.80 0.59
CA VAL A 64 4.77 20.42 0.98
C VAL A 64 3.92 20.43 2.24
N ILE A 65 4.32 21.18 3.28
CA ILE A 65 3.53 21.32 4.51
C ILE A 65 2.15 21.92 4.19
N ALA A 66 2.11 23.03 3.44
CA ALA A 66 0.86 23.69 3.09
C ALA A 66 -0.10 22.78 2.29
N ASP A 67 0.43 21.98 1.36
CA ASP A 67 -0.37 21.00 0.62
C ASP A 67 -0.87 19.87 1.52
N PHE A 68 -0.02 19.35 2.41
CA PHE A 68 -0.41 18.30 3.35
C PHE A 68 -1.51 18.77 4.30
N GLU A 69 -1.34 19.94 4.91
CA GLU A 69 -2.34 20.53 5.81
C GLU A 69 -3.68 20.78 5.11
N ARG A 70 -3.65 21.20 3.84
CA ARG A 70 -4.85 21.37 3.02
C ARG A 70 -5.58 20.06 2.76
N ARG A 71 -4.87 18.95 2.55
CA ARG A 71 -5.46 17.65 2.19
C ARG A 71 -5.94 16.84 3.39
N TYR A 72 -5.21 16.90 4.50
CA TYR A 72 -5.41 15.99 5.64
C TYR A 72 -5.69 16.71 6.96
N GLY A 73 -5.69 18.05 6.97
CA GLY A 73 -5.77 18.86 8.20
C GLY A 73 -4.41 19.08 8.83
N GLN A 74 -4.36 19.82 9.94
CA GLN A 74 -3.09 20.18 10.57
C GLN A 74 -2.31 18.94 11.02
N ALA A 75 -1.05 18.85 10.58
CA ALA A 75 -0.08 17.95 11.17
C ALA A 75 0.20 18.44 12.60
N ARG A 76 -0.34 17.73 13.60
CA ARG A 76 -0.07 18.00 15.01
C ARG A 76 1.29 17.47 15.44
#